data_AF-A0A183BB70-F1
#
_entry.id   AF-A0A183BB70-F1
#
_cell.length_a   1.000
_cell.length_b   1.000
_cell.length_c   1.000
_cell.angle_alpha   90.00
_cell.angle_beta   90.00
_cell.angle_gamma   90.00
#
_symmetry.space_group_name_H-M   'P 1'
#
loop_
_entity.id
_entity.type
_entity.pdbx_description
1 polymer ?
#
loop_
_entity_poly.entity_id
_entity_poly.type
_entity_poly.pdbx_seq_one_letter_code
_entity_poly.pdbx_strand_id
1 'polypeptide(L)'
;LEWANLTFDEGPGVGGDYGPYFQSERKSLYSTVVDQLIKAGLAYPCFCSSERLELLRNEQRRRKENQRYDNRCRSIPSSEVQRRIQSGESYTVRFKVGYTFVVRYNKTVFHLTAAKSFFRNSFSSLFNVVLCRLA
;
A
#
# COMPACT_ATOMS: atom_id res chain seq x y z
N LEU A 1 -7.51 21.76 -16.02
CA LEU A 1 -8.83 21.56 -16.67
C LEU A 1 -9.33 22.82 -17.37
N GLU A 2 -8.75 23.97 -17.04
CA GLU A 2 -9.00 25.26 -17.69
C GLU A 2 -8.92 25.20 -19.22
N TRP A 3 -7.91 24.53 -19.78
CA TRP A 3 -7.79 24.39 -21.24
C TRP A 3 -8.99 23.66 -21.88
N ALA A 4 -9.56 22.66 -21.21
CA ALA A 4 -10.72 21.91 -21.69
C ALA A 4 -12.05 22.57 -21.29
N ASN A 5 -12.00 23.75 -20.66
CA ASN A 5 -13.14 24.46 -20.10
C ASN A 5 -14.03 23.58 -19.19
N LEU A 6 -13.40 22.67 -18.45
CA LEU A 6 -14.07 21.80 -17.48
C LEU A 6 -13.94 22.39 -16.08
N THR A 7 -15.07 22.61 -15.43
CA THR A 7 -15.17 23.02 -14.04
C THR A 7 -15.54 21.84 -13.15
N PHE A 8 -15.29 21.98 -11.86
CA PHE A 8 -15.69 20.99 -10.86
C PHE A 8 -16.67 21.63 -9.88
N ASP A 9 -17.63 20.83 -9.41
CA ASP A 9 -18.59 21.27 -8.39
C ASP A 9 -17.91 21.42 -7.01
N GLU A 10 -16.90 20.59 -6.74
CA GLU A 10 -16.11 20.61 -5.51
C GLU A 10 -14.62 20.44 -5.83
N GLY A 11 -13.76 21.14 -5.11
CA GLY A 11 -12.33 20.99 -5.27
C GLY A 11 -11.48 22.10 -4.67
N PRO A 12 -10.15 22.03 -4.85
CA PRO A 12 -9.25 23.09 -4.42
C PRO A 12 -9.63 24.43 -5.07
N GLY A 13 -9.77 25.48 -4.26
CA GLY A 13 -10.17 26.82 -4.72
C GLY A 13 -11.68 27.05 -4.88
N VAL A 14 -12.45 26.02 -5.24
CA VAL A 14 -13.92 26.09 -5.36
C VAL A 14 -14.61 25.82 -4.01
N GLY A 15 -13.99 25.00 -3.15
CA GLY A 15 -14.58 24.60 -1.87
C GLY A 15 -15.52 23.40 -2.00
N GLY A 16 -16.41 23.24 -1.03
CA GLY A 16 -17.35 22.13 -0.91
C GLY A 16 -17.31 21.45 0.47
N ASP A 17 -18.29 20.60 0.74
CA ASP A 17 -18.56 20.08 2.09
C ASP A 17 -17.50 19.10 2.60
N TYR A 18 -16.74 18.47 1.69
CA TYR A 18 -15.74 17.45 2.01
C TYR A 18 -14.31 17.97 2.02
N GLY A 19 -14.12 19.29 1.96
CA GLY A 19 -12.80 19.93 2.09
C GLY A 19 -12.07 19.55 3.40
N PRO A 20 -10.74 19.73 3.47
CA PRO A 20 -9.85 20.22 2.41
C PRO A 20 -9.58 19.17 1.32
N TYR A 21 -9.43 19.64 0.07
CA TYR A 21 -9.22 18.78 -1.09
C TYR A 21 -7.74 18.46 -1.39
N PHE A 22 -6.81 19.03 -0.62
CA PHE A 22 -5.40 18.63 -0.65
C PHE A 22 -5.14 17.52 0.36
N GLN A 23 -4.67 16.36 -0.10
CA GLN A 23 -4.39 15.22 0.78
C GLN A 23 -3.32 15.53 1.83
N SER A 24 -2.36 16.42 1.52
CA SER A 24 -1.35 16.90 2.47
C SER A 24 -1.93 17.58 3.71
N GLU A 25 -3.13 18.17 3.59
CA GLU A 25 -3.84 18.87 4.66
C GLU A 25 -4.71 17.93 5.50
N ARG A 26 -4.91 16.68 5.05
CA ARG A 26 -5.77 15.67 5.71
C ARG A 26 -5.01 14.69 6.60
N LYS A 27 -3.77 15.01 6.99
CA LYS A 27 -2.91 14.09 7.76
C LYS A 27 -3.56 13.62 9.06
N SER A 28 -4.23 14.51 9.80
CA SER A 28 -4.93 14.18 11.05
C SER A 28 -6.03 13.13 10.88
N LEU A 29 -6.79 13.21 9.79
CA LEU A 29 -7.81 12.22 9.45
C LEU A 29 -7.17 10.84 9.23
N TYR A 30 -6.09 10.78 8.46
CA TYR A 30 -5.39 9.52 8.21
C TYR A 30 -4.79 8.93 9.47
N SER A 31 -4.16 9.75 10.32
CA SER A 31 -3.62 9.30 11.62
C SER A 31 -4.73 8.67 12.49
N THR A 32 -5.90 9.31 12.56
CA THR A 32 -7.03 8.79 13.33
C THR A 32 -7.50 7.43 12.83
N VAL A 33 -7.66 7.28 11.51
CA VAL A 33 -8.08 6.01 10.90
C VAL A 33 -7.01 4.93 11.07
N VAL A 34 -5.74 5.28 10.95
CA VAL A 34 -4.61 4.38 11.18
C VAL A 34 -4.63 3.83 12.61
N ASP A 35 -4.86 4.68 13.61
CA ASP A 35 -4.97 4.24 15.00
C ASP A 35 -6.16 3.29 15.21
N GLN A 36 -7.30 3.56 14.58
CA GLN A 36 -8.45 2.65 14.62
C GLN A 36 -8.13 1.29 13.99
N LEU A 37 -7.44 1.27 12.85
CA LEU A 37 -7.04 0.02 12.17
C LEU A 37 -6.04 -0.79 12.99
N ILE A 38 -5.10 -0.14 13.66
CA ILE A 38 -4.14 -0.81 14.55
C ILE A 38 -4.87 -1.38 15.77
N LYS A 39 -5.75 -0.60 16.41
CA LYS A 39 -6.58 -1.06 17.53
C LYS A 39 -7.47 -2.24 17.16
N ALA A 40 -8.02 -2.25 15.94
CA ALA A 40 -8.82 -3.36 15.41
C ALA A 40 -7.98 -4.58 14.98
N GLY A 41 -6.64 -4.52 15.05
CA GLY A 41 -5.75 -5.59 14.61
C GLY A 41 -5.73 -5.81 13.09
N LEU A 42 -6.26 -4.85 12.32
CA LEU A 42 -6.30 -4.86 10.85
C LEU A 42 -5.05 -4.25 10.22
N ALA A 43 -4.23 -3.56 11.01
CA ALA A 43 -2.93 -3.02 10.62
C ALA A 43 -1.91 -3.20 11.75
N TYR A 44 -0.62 -3.12 11.40
CA TYR A 44 0.47 -3.25 12.36
C TYR A 44 1.66 -2.33 12.01
N PRO A 45 2.39 -1.81 13.01
CA PRO A 45 3.65 -1.11 12.81
C PRO A 45 4.76 -2.02 12.27
N CYS A 46 5.54 -1.50 11.33
CA CYS A 46 6.66 -2.16 10.69
C CYS A 46 7.91 -1.28 10.81
N PHE A 47 8.91 -1.79 11.51
CA PHE A 47 10.19 -1.15 11.79
C PHE A 47 11.31 -1.58 10.82
N CYS A 48 10.97 -2.27 9.73
CA CYS A 48 11.97 -2.71 8.76
C CYS A 48 12.58 -1.51 8.02
N SER A 49 13.91 -1.45 7.98
CA SER A 49 14.64 -0.43 7.21
C SER A 49 14.49 -0.63 5.70
N SER A 50 14.75 0.43 4.94
CA SER A 50 14.81 0.42 3.48
C SER A 50 15.82 -0.60 2.95
N GLU A 51 17.00 -0.67 3.57
CA GLU A 51 18.10 -1.54 3.14
C GLU A 51 17.70 -3.01 3.26
N ARG A 52 17.06 -3.37 4.39
CA ARG A 52 16.54 -4.73 4.59
C ARG A 52 15.52 -5.09 3.52
N LEU A 53 14.58 -4.19 3.22
CA LEU A 53 13.54 -4.44 2.21
C LEU A 53 14.15 -4.62 0.82
N GLU A 54 15.23 -3.89 0.52
CA GLU A 54 15.93 -4.01 -0.75
C GLU A 54 16.69 -5.34 -0.87
N LEU A 55 17.36 -5.79 0.20
CA LEU A 55 17.97 -7.12 0.25
C LEU A 55 16.94 -8.22 0.01
N LEU A 56 15.79 -8.14 0.68
CA LEU A 56 14.69 -9.10 0.51
C LEU A 56 14.23 -9.16 -0.96
N ARG A 57 14.05 -8.01 -1.61
CA ARG A 57 13.65 -7.94 -3.04
C ARG A 57 14.71 -8.55 -3.95
N ASN A 58 15.99 -8.32 -3.68
CA ASN A 58 17.09 -8.83 -4.48
C ASN A 58 17.24 -10.35 -4.34
N GLU A 59 17.05 -10.89 -3.13
CA GLU A 59 17.03 -12.33 -2.90
C GLU A 59 15.85 -13.01 -3.63
N GLN A 60 14.65 -12.45 -3.53
CA GLN A 60 13.46 -12.95 -4.24
C GLN A 60 13.67 -12.92 -5.76
N ARG A 61 14.26 -11.83 -6.28
CA ARG A 61 14.61 -11.71 -7.69
C ARG A 61 15.60 -12.78 -8.13
N ARG A 62 16.65 -13.03 -7.34
CA ARG A 62 17.65 -14.07 -7.62
C ARG A 62 17.01 -15.46 -7.67
N ARG A 63 16.02 -15.71 -6.80
CA ARG A 63 15.25 -16.96 -6.76
C ARG A 63 14.13 -17.04 -7.81
N LYS A 64 13.93 -15.99 -8.62
CA LYS A 64 12.81 -15.85 -9.57
C LYS A 64 11.44 -16.01 -8.89
N GLU A 65 11.35 -15.60 -7.62
CA GLU A 65 10.11 -15.58 -6.86
C GLU A 65 9.37 -14.26 -7.05
N ASN A 66 8.05 -14.28 -6.85
CA ASN A 66 7.26 -13.06 -6.81
C ASN A 66 7.68 -12.20 -5.62
N GLN A 67 7.92 -10.91 -5.89
CA GLN A 67 8.30 -9.96 -4.86
C GLN A 67 7.17 -9.77 -3.85
N ARG A 68 7.44 -10.08 -2.59
CA ARG A 68 6.47 -9.97 -1.51
C ARG A 68 7.14 -9.56 -0.21
N TYR A 69 6.44 -8.74 0.57
CA TYR A 69 6.87 -8.50 1.95
C TYR A 69 6.71 -9.80 2.76
N ASP A 70 7.70 -10.08 3.61
CA ASP A 70 7.81 -11.32 4.37
C ASP A 70 6.99 -11.32 5.68
N ASN A 71 6.22 -10.26 5.93
CA ASN A 71 5.41 -10.08 7.14
C ASN A 71 6.23 -10.13 8.45
N ARG A 72 7.53 -9.79 8.40
CA ARG A 72 8.44 -9.90 9.56
C ARG A 72 7.90 -9.24 10.83
N CYS A 73 7.33 -8.04 10.71
CA CYS A 73 6.82 -7.28 11.86
C CYS A 73 5.36 -7.62 12.24
N ARG A 74 4.70 -8.56 11.54
CA ARG A 74 3.27 -8.86 11.76
C ARG A 74 2.97 -9.41 13.15
N SER A 75 3.90 -10.17 13.72
CA SER A 75 3.70 -10.93 14.97
C SER A 75 4.49 -10.37 16.15
N ILE A 76 4.92 -9.10 16.08
CA ILE A 76 5.59 -8.45 17.22
C ILE A 76 4.55 -8.25 18.34
N PRO A 77 4.84 -8.62 19.60
CA PRO A 77 3.91 -8.42 20.70
C PRO A 77 3.68 -6.92 20.95
N SER A 78 2.48 -6.56 21.37
CA SER A 78 2.07 -5.16 21.57
C SER A 78 2.96 -4.39 22.55
N SER A 79 3.47 -5.06 23.59
CA SER A 79 4.42 -4.48 24.54
C SER A 79 5.73 -4.04 23.88
N GLU A 80 6.29 -4.85 22.99
CA GLU A 80 7.51 -4.54 22.24
C GLU A 80 7.26 -3.45 21.20
N VAL A 81 6.09 -3.47 20.54
CA VAL A 81 5.69 -2.40 19.61
C VAL A 81 5.64 -1.06 20.35
N GLN A 82 4.98 -1.00 21.50
CA GLN A 82 4.89 0.22 22.31
C GLN A 82 6.26 0.70 22.76
N ARG A 83 7.13 -0.20 23.21
CA ARG A 83 8.51 0.13 23.62
C ARG A 83 9.29 0.80 22.47
N ARG A 84 9.22 0.25 21.26
CA ARG A 84 9.91 0.79 20.07
C ARG A 84 9.37 2.15 19.63
N ILE A 85 8.05 2.31 19.69
CA ILE A 85 7.41 3.60 19.38
C ILE A 85 7.82 4.65 20.42
N GLN A 86 7.82 4.31 21.71
CA GLN A 86 8.25 5.20 22.79
C GLN A 86 9.74 5.54 22.71
N SER A 87 10.59 4.63 22.21
CA SER A 87 12.00 4.93 21.96
C SER A 87 12.24 5.82 20.74
N GLY A 88 11.19 6.22 20.01
CA GLY A 88 11.30 7.06 18.82
C GLY A 88 11.82 6.32 17.57
N GLU A 89 11.74 4.98 17.53
CA GLU A 89 12.12 4.21 16.35
C GLU A 89 11.15 4.52 15.19
N SER A 90 11.68 4.83 14.01
CA SER A 90 10.85 5.12 12.85
C SER A 90 10.13 3.86 12.38
N TYR A 91 8.85 4.03 11.99
CA TYR A 91 8.04 2.92 11.53
C TYR A 91 7.07 3.33 10.43
N THR A 92 6.60 2.32 9.71
CA THR A 92 5.51 2.43 8.74
C THR A 92 4.34 1.57 9.20
N VAL A 93 3.12 1.88 8.79
CA VAL A 93 1.96 1.05 9.11
C VAL A 93 1.61 0.19 7.89
N ARG A 94 1.43 -1.11 8.11
CA ARG A 94 1.08 -2.07 7.06
C ARG A 94 -0.27 -2.72 7.35
N PHE A 95 -1.07 -2.92 6.30
CA PHE A 95 -2.32 -3.67 6.40
C PHE A 95 -2.07 -5.16 6.65
N LYS A 96 -2.91 -5.75 7.51
CA LYS A 96 -2.91 -7.18 7.83
C LYS A 96 -3.81 -7.94 6.87
N VAL A 97 -3.25 -8.27 5.70
CA VAL A 97 -3.92 -9.09 4.69
C VAL A 97 -3.95 -10.58 5.11
N GLY A 98 -5.12 -11.20 5.20
CA GLY A 98 -5.26 -12.63 5.54
C GLY A 98 -4.63 -13.56 4.50
N TYR A 99 -4.41 -14.83 4.83
CA TYR A 99 -3.89 -15.81 3.84
C TYR A 99 -4.98 -16.42 2.97
N THR A 100 -6.23 -16.43 3.46
CA THR A 100 -7.35 -17.13 2.82
C THR A 100 -8.57 -16.23 2.86
N PHE A 101 -8.67 -15.30 1.91
CA PHE A 101 -9.83 -14.44 1.76
C PHE A 101 -10.11 -14.25 0.27
N VAL A 102 -11.33 -14.57 -0.14
CA VAL A 102 -11.80 -14.27 -1.50
C VAL A 102 -12.40 -12.88 -1.44
N VAL A 103 -11.71 -11.88 -1.99
CA VAL A 103 -12.30 -10.56 -2.17
C VAL A 103 -13.09 -10.54 -3.46
N ARG A 104 -14.39 -10.29 -3.35
CA ARG A 104 -15.26 -10.07 -4.50
C ARG A 104 -15.43 -8.57 -4.68
N TYR A 105 -15.13 -8.09 -5.88
CA TYR A 105 -15.36 -6.70 -6.27
C TYR A 105 -16.50 -6.67 -7.27
N ASN A 106 -17.57 -5.95 -6.95
CA ASN A 106 -18.60 -5.64 -7.94
C ASN A 106 -18.11 -4.46 -8.77
N LYS A 107 -17.67 -4.72 -9.99
CA LYS A 107 -17.30 -3.67 -10.94
C LYS A 107 -18.45 -3.46 -11.93
N THR A 108 -18.84 -2.22 -12.14
CA THR A 108 -19.85 -1.84 -13.15
C THR A 108 -19.33 -2.04 -14.58
N VAL A 109 -18.01 -2.00 -14.77
CA VAL A 109 -17.35 -2.23 -16.05
C VAL A 109 -16.34 -3.37 -15.91
N PHE A 110 -16.62 -4.49 -16.57
CA PHE A 110 -15.69 -5.62 -16.68
C PHE A 110 -14.91 -5.46 -17.98
N HIS A 111 -13.60 -5.20 -17.88
CA HIS A 111 -12.72 -5.46 -19.01
C HIS A 111 -12.58 -6.99 -19.09
N LEU A 112 -13.11 -7.61 -20.15
CA LEU A 112 -12.83 -9.00 -20.49
C LEU A 112 -11.32 -9.17 -20.69
N THR A 113 -10.60 -9.46 -19.60
CA THR A 113 -9.26 -10.02 -19.71
C THR A 113 -9.49 -11.49 -20.01
N ALA A 114 -9.46 -11.84 -21.30
CA ALA A 114 -9.53 -13.23 -21.72
C ALA A 114 -8.47 -14.02 -20.94
N ALA A 115 -8.91 -14.89 -20.05
CA ALA A 115 -8.08 -15.89 -19.43
C ALA A 115 -7.62 -16.84 -20.54
N LYS A 116 -6.46 -16.56 -21.15
CA LYS A 116 -5.75 -17.58 -21.91
C LYS A 116 -5.23 -18.59 -20.90
N SER A 117 -6.01 -19.64 -20.68
CA SER A 117 -5.50 -20.94 -20.30
C SER A 117 -4.42 -21.33 -21.32
N PHE A 118 -3.15 -21.11 -21.00
CA PHE A 118 -2.04 -21.64 -21.79
C PHE A 118 -1.01 -22.29 -20.86
N PHE A 119 -1.23 -23.58 -20.70
CA PHE A 119 -0.30 -24.56 -20.22
C PHE A 119 0.88 -24.63 -21.22
N ARG A 120 2.01 -23.95 -20.98
CA ARG A 120 3.35 -24.44 -21.38
C ARG A 120 4.51 -23.54 -20.93
N ASN A 121 5.58 -24.26 -20.61
CA ASN A 121 6.95 -23.87 -20.29
C ASN A 121 7.58 -22.74 -21.14
N SER A 122 8.46 -22.00 -20.48
CA SER A 122 9.69 -21.35 -20.98
C SER A 122 9.58 -19.95 -21.64
N PHE A 123 10.68 -19.19 -21.48
CA PHE A 123 11.01 -17.84 -21.99
C PHE A 123 10.31 -16.66 -21.27
N SER A 124 10.97 -15.90 -20.39
CA SER A 124 12.10 -14.94 -20.56
C SER A 124 11.66 -13.53 -20.97
N SER A 125 12.11 -12.58 -20.13
CA SER A 125 12.32 -11.16 -20.39
C SER A 125 11.10 -10.22 -20.49
N LEU A 126 11.34 -9.03 -19.92
CA LEU A 126 10.67 -7.75 -20.15
C LEU A 126 9.31 -7.58 -19.47
N PHE A 127 9.28 -6.76 -18.42
CA PHE A 127 8.68 -5.42 -18.49
C PHE A 127 9.07 -4.61 -17.25
N ASN A 128 9.93 -3.61 -17.48
CA ASN A 128 10.21 -2.49 -16.57
C ASN A 128 8.98 -1.59 -16.52
N VAL A 129 8.53 -1.17 -15.33
CA VAL A 129 7.98 0.19 -15.11
C VAL A 129 8.31 0.65 -13.70
N VAL A 130 8.93 1.81 -13.67
CA VAL A 130 9.35 2.68 -12.57
C VAL A 130 8.15 3.25 -11.81
N LEU A 131 8.24 3.38 -10.48
CA LEU A 131 7.50 4.44 -9.77
C LEU A 131 8.30 4.98 -8.57
N CYS A 132 8.81 6.19 -8.79
CA CYS A 132 9.07 7.30 -7.86
C CYS A 132 9.29 7.02 -6.36
N ARG A 133 10.53 7.26 -5.94
CA ARG A 133 10.87 7.94 -4.68
C ARG A 133 10.28 9.35 -4.69
N LEU A 134 9.61 9.73 -3.61
CA LEU A 134 9.56 11.12 -3.14
C LEU A 134 10.39 11.17 -1.85
N ALA A 135 11.65 11.55 -2.03
CA ALA A 135 12.50 12.28 -1.10
C ALA A 135 13.62 12.87 -1.97
#